data_AF-A0A7J8E818-F1
#
_entry.id   AF-A0A7J8E818-F1
#
_cell.length_a   1.000
_cell.length_b   1.000
_cell.length_c   1.000
_cell.angle_alpha   90.00
_cell.angle_beta   90.00
_cell.angle_gamma   90.00
#
_symmetry.space_group_name_H-M   'P 1'
#
loop_
_entity.id
_entity.type
_entity.pdbx_description
1 polymer ?
#
loop_
_entity_poly.entity_id
_entity_poly.type
_entity_poly.pdbx_seq_one_letter_code
_entity_poly.pdbx_strand_id
1 'polypeptide(L)'
;MLLRLKPGLPLPLPLLLLLGPLGVLYSRAQAGPARTEDAVELDFSTERPVHLVSPAFLSFTIDANLATDPRFLTFLGSAKLRTLARGLSPAYLRFGGTKTDFLIFDPKKEPSFEERIYWQSQSKQDICTSGFIPSDVEKRLQLEWPFQEQLLLREQYQKKFKNSTYSRSSVDILYTFANCSGLNLIFGLNALLRTADLQWNSSNAQLLLDYCSSKSYNISWELGNEPNSFQKKAGIFIDGLQLGEDFIELHKLLGKSAFKKAKLYGPDVGQPRVKIVKMLKSFLKAGGEVIDSVTWHHYYLNGRIATKEDFLNPDVLDTFILSVQKVFQVVEETRPHKKVWLGETSSAYGGGAPSLSNTFAAGFMIIGSLFCSRNWWAPMY
;
A
#
# COMPACT_ATOMS: atom_id res chain seq x y z
N MET A 1 -44.06 32.30 -66.73
CA MET A 1 -43.51 32.22 -68.09
C MET A 1 -42.31 31.27 -68.05
N LEU A 2 -42.53 30.05 -68.58
CA LEU A 2 -41.63 28.92 -68.95
C LEU A 2 -40.45 28.52 -68.01
N LEU A 3 -40.47 27.37 -67.30
CA LEU A 3 -40.32 25.94 -67.73
C LEU A 3 -38.93 25.66 -68.34
N ARG A 4 -38.06 24.77 -67.84
CA ARG A 4 -38.08 23.28 -67.69
C ARG A 4 -36.73 22.84 -67.06
N LEU A 5 -36.40 21.65 -66.52
CA LEU A 5 -37.06 20.40 -66.11
C LEU A 5 -36.05 19.66 -65.17
N LYS A 6 -36.53 18.99 -64.12
CA LYS A 6 -35.90 17.80 -63.45
C LYS A 6 -36.40 16.52 -64.18
N PRO A 7 -35.80 15.31 -64.10
CA PRO A 7 -35.82 14.41 -62.91
C PRO A 7 -34.57 13.49 -62.80
N GLY A 8 -34.31 12.64 -61.80
CA GLY A 8 -35.01 12.17 -60.61
C GLY A 8 -34.30 10.90 -60.10
N LEU A 9 -34.22 10.69 -58.78
CA LEU A 9 -33.97 9.40 -58.12
C LEU A 9 -35.29 8.60 -58.04
N PRO A 10 -35.32 7.26 -57.87
CA PRO A 10 -35.45 6.70 -56.50
C PRO A 10 -34.90 5.26 -56.23
N LEU A 11 -35.01 4.95 -54.93
CA LEU A 11 -34.69 3.82 -54.00
C LEU A 11 -35.01 2.31 -54.37
N PRO A 12 -34.71 1.32 -53.47
CA PRO A 12 -34.28 -0.07 -53.76
C PRO A 12 -35.26 -1.25 -53.38
N LEU A 13 -34.72 -2.50 -53.42
CA LEU A 13 -35.20 -3.88 -53.06
C LEU A 13 -35.81 -4.73 -54.21
N PRO A 14 -35.80 -6.10 -54.19
CA PRO A 14 -35.61 -7.04 -53.06
C PRO A 14 -34.74 -8.32 -53.30
N LEU A 15 -34.62 -9.08 -52.20
CA LEU A 15 -34.16 -10.48 -52.02
C LEU A 15 -34.74 -11.49 -53.04
N LEU A 16 -33.93 -12.45 -53.52
CA LEU A 16 -34.42 -13.74 -54.04
C LEU A 16 -33.43 -14.88 -53.75
N LEU A 17 -33.92 -15.90 -53.04
CA LEU A 17 -33.34 -17.23 -52.84
C LEU A 17 -33.37 -18.04 -54.14
N LEU A 18 -32.34 -18.86 -54.41
CA LEU A 18 -32.45 -20.06 -55.27
C LEU A 18 -31.40 -21.12 -54.86
N LEU A 19 -31.88 -22.36 -54.77
CA LEU A 19 -31.23 -23.59 -54.29
C LEU A 19 -30.38 -24.29 -55.37
N GLY A 20 -29.18 -24.80 -54.99
CA GLY A 20 -28.45 -26.00 -55.49
C GLY A 20 -28.08 -26.13 -56.99
N PRO A 21 -27.21 -27.08 -57.43
CA PRO A 21 -26.66 -28.25 -56.72
C PRO A 21 -25.13 -28.53 -56.86
N LEU A 22 -24.63 -29.43 -56.00
CA LEU A 22 -23.58 -30.46 -56.17
C LEU A 22 -22.34 -30.20 -57.07
N GLY A 23 -21.22 -29.91 -56.40
CA GLY A 23 -19.96 -30.69 -56.45
C GLY A 23 -19.13 -30.76 -57.73
N VAL A 24 -17.90 -30.20 -57.70
CA VAL A 24 -16.68 -30.82 -58.25
C VAL A 24 -15.47 -30.40 -57.40
N LEU A 25 -14.63 -31.40 -57.11
CA LEU A 25 -13.41 -31.37 -56.30
C LEU A 25 -12.42 -30.27 -56.68
N TYR A 26 -12.01 -29.47 -55.69
CA TYR A 26 -10.70 -28.84 -55.69
C TYR A 26 -9.90 -29.41 -54.52
N SER A 27 -8.94 -30.26 -54.83
CA SER A 27 -7.87 -30.71 -53.94
C SER A 27 -7.00 -29.51 -53.57
N ARG A 28 -7.46 -28.71 -52.61
CA ARG A 28 -6.61 -27.79 -51.89
C ARG A 28 -6.02 -28.58 -50.73
N ALA A 29 -4.77 -28.99 -50.88
CA ALA A 29 -3.96 -29.47 -49.78
C ALA A 29 -4.19 -28.53 -48.59
N GLN A 30 -4.83 -29.04 -47.53
CA GLN A 30 -4.84 -28.36 -46.25
C GLN A 30 -3.38 -28.25 -45.84
N ALA A 31 -2.80 -27.06 -46.04
CA ALA A 31 -1.76 -26.61 -45.15
C ALA A 31 -2.41 -26.63 -43.77
N GLY A 32 -2.13 -27.67 -42.98
CA GLY A 32 -2.49 -27.70 -41.58
C GLY A 32 -1.98 -26.40 -40.93
N PRO A 33 -2.65 -25.89 -39.89
CA PRO A 33 -2.16 -24.71 -39.19
C PRO A 33 -0.70 -24.98 -38.86
N ALA A 34 0.18 -24.06 -39.28
CA ALA A 34 1.57 -24.11 -38.88
C ALA A 34 1.59 -24.35 -37.37
N ARG A 35 2.19 -25.45 -36.92
CA ARG A 35 2.39 -25.68 -35.49
C ARG A 35 3.21 -24.48 -35.01
N THR A 36 2.56 -23.54 -34.34
CA THR A 36 3.26 -22.57 -33.52
C THR A 36 3.99 -23.39 -32.47
N GLU A 37 5.33 -23.42 -32.53
CA GLU A 37 6.16 -24.18 -31.59
C GLU A 37 5.96 -23.75 -30.12
N ASP A 38 5.22 -22.66 -29.89
CA ASP A 38 4.92 -22.08 -28.58
C ASP A 38 3.44 -22.22 -28.16
N ALA A 39 2.73 -23.25 -28.61
CA ALA A 39 1.36 -23.49 -28.16
C ALA A 39 1.36 -24.02 -26.70
N VAL A 40 0.71 -23.29 -25.79
CA VAL A 40 0.50 -23.68 -24.39
C VAL A 40 -0.98 -23.91 -24.14
N GLU A 41 -1.32 -25.07 -23.59
CA GLU A 41 -2.68 -25.41 -23.15
C GLU A 41 -2.94 -24.85 -21.75
N LEU A 42 -4.15 -24.31 -21.53
CA LEU A 42 -4.55 -23.70 -20.26
C LEU A 42 -5.76 -24.43 -19.69
N ASP A 43 -5.61 -24.98 -18.49
CA ASP A 43 -6.69 -25.62 -17.75
C ASP A 43 -7.38 -24.63 -16.80
N PHE A 44 -8.70 -24.50 -16.95
CA PHE A 44 -9.52 -23.59 -16.14
C PHE A 44 -10.45 -24.36 -15.19
N SER A 45 -10.15 -24.33 -13.90
CA SER A 45 -11.03 -24.86 -12.85
C SER A 45 -11.90 -23.74 -12.27
N THR A 46 -13.18 -23.69 -12.67
CA THR A 46 -14.11 -22.59 -12.33
C THR A 46 -15.27 -23.00 -11.41
N GLU A 47 -15.25 -24.22 -10.88
CA GLU A 47 -16.35 -24.81 -10.09
C GLU A 47 -16.60 -24.08 -8.77
N ARG A 48 -15.55 -23.56 -8.13
CA ARG A 48 -15.65 -22.79 -6.88
C ARG A 48 -14.53 -21.76 -6.75
N PRO A 49 -14.78 -20.60 -6.12
CA PRO A 49 -13.71 -19.67 -5.77
C PRO A 49 -12.71 -20.34 -4.83
N VAL A 50 -11.43 -20.25 -5.14
CA VAL A 50 -10.36 -20.72 -4.24
C VAL A 50 -10.31 -19.83 -2.99
N HIS A 51 -10.39 -18.51 -3.19
CA HIS A 51 -10.41 -17.50 -2.13
C HIS A 51 -11.27 -16.30 -2.51
N LEU A 52 -11.67 -15.52 -1.50
CA LEU A 52 -12.29 -14.21 -1.65
C LEU A 52 -11.35 -13.15 -1.07
N VAL A 53 -10.89 -12.24 -1.92
CA VAL A 53 -10.04 -11.11 -1.52
C VAL A 53 -10.90 -9.88 -1.19
N SER A 54 -10.33 -8.93 -0.46
CA SER A 54 -10.97 -7.64 -0.19
C SER A 54 -11.20 -6.86 -1.48
N PRO A 55 -12.27 -6.05 -1.60
CA PRO A 55 -12.37 -5.05 -2.67
C PRO A 55 -11.16 -4.09 -2.68
N ALA A 56 -10.56 -3.85 -1.50
CA ALA A 56 -9.32 -3.11 -1.33
C ALA A 56 -8.07 -3.99 -1.43
N PHE A 57 -8.10 -5.05 -2.25
CA PHE A 57 -6.99 -6.01 -2.41
C PHE A 57 -5.68 -5.33 -2.78
N LEU A 58 -5.75 -4.45 -3.77
CA LEU A 58 -4.64 -3.63 -4.22
C LEU A 58 -4.65 -2.32 -3.45
N SER A 59 -3.73 -2.19 -2.50
CA SER A 59 -3.56 -0.98 -1.70
C SER A 59 -2.19 -0.36 -1.94
N PHE A 60 -1.88 0.70 -1.20
CA PHE A 60 -0.56 1.31 -1.26
C PHE A 60 -0.22 2.04 0.04
N THR A 61 1.01 2.51 0.11
CA THR A 61 1.61 3.09 1.30
C THR A 61 2.16 4.49 1.02
N ILE A 62 2.15 5.35 2.04
CA ILE A 62 3.03 6.52 2.10
C ILE A 62 4.02 6.24 3.21
N ASP A 63 5.32 6.30 2.90
CA ASP A 63 6.36 6.11 3.91
C ASP A 63 6.24 7.18 4.99
N ALA A 64 6.24 6.75 6.25
CA ALA A 64 6.26 7.63 7.43
C ALA A 64 7.44 8.61 7.40
N ASN A 65 8.52 8.30 6.66
CA ASN A 65 9.67 9.17 6.49
C ASN A 65 9.33 10.52 5.83
N LEU A 66 8.21 10.62 5.10
CA LEU A 66 7.72 11.89 4.53
C LEU A 66 7.41 12.91 5.63
N ALA A 67 7.09 12.46 6.84
CA ALA A 67 6.88 13.30 8.03
C ALA A 67 8.17 13.57 8.84
N THR A 68 9.35 13.17 8.36
CA THR A 68 10.63 13.56 8.97
C THR A 68 10.78 15.09 8.94
N ASP A 69 10.44 15.69 7.79
CA ASP A 69 10.17 17.11 7.64
C ASP A 69 8.71 17.27 7.18
N PRO A 70 7.76 17.55 8.10
CA PRO A 70 6.32 17.56 7.82
C PRO A 70 5.88 18.51 6.70
N ARG A 71 6.73 19.47 6.30
CA ARG A 71 6.49 20.38 5.17
C ARG A 71 6.12 19.62 3.90
N PHE A 72 6.78 18.49 3.65
CA PHE A 72 6.60 17.69 2.44
C PHE A 72 5.28 16.89 2.42
N LEU A 73 4.59 16.72 3.56
CA LEU A 73 3.22 16.18 3.55
C LEU A 73 2.28 17.05 2.73
N THR A 74 2.56 18.35 2.60
CA THR A 74 1.78 19.29 1.78
C THR A 74 1.67 18.85 0.32
N PHE A 75 2.59 18.03 -0.21
CA PHE A 75 2.45 17.43 -1.54
C PHE A 75 1.13 16.66 -1.71
N LEU A 76 0.60 16.07 -0.64
CA LEU A 76 -0.66 15.34 -0.64
C LEU A 76 -1.88 16.25 -0.89
N GLY A 77 -1.71 17.58 -0.82
CA GLY A 77 -2.71 18.55 -1.26
C GLY A 77 -2.86 18.64 -2.79
N SER A 78 -1.99 17.99 -3.57
CA SER A 78 -1.99 18.07 -5.04
C SER A 78 -3.23 17.39 -5.64
N ALA A 79 -3.96 18.13 -6.49
CA ALA A 79 -5.06 17.57 -7.26
C ALA A 79 -4.64 16.42 -8.18
N LYS A 80 -3.39 16.46 -8.69
CA LYS A 80 -2.81 15.38 -9.50
C LYS A 80 -2.67 14.10 -8.68
N LEU A 81 -2.08 14.18 -7.49
CA LEU A 81 -1.93 13.01 -6.61
C LEU A 81 -3.28 12.46 -6.18
N ARG A 82 -4.25 13.32 -5.82
CA ARG A 82 -5.61 12.86 -5.50
C ARG A 82 -6.27 12.13 -6.67
N THR A 83 -6.10 12.63 -7.89
CA THR A 83 -6.67 11.99 -9.10
C THR A 83 -6.07 10.59 -9.32
N LEU A 84 -4.74 10.46 -9.19
CA LEU A 84 -4.07 9.16 -9.29
C LEU A 84 -4.53 8.20 -8.18
N ALA A 85 -4.60 8.70 -6.95
CA ALA A 85 -5.03 7.92 -5.79
C ALA A 85 -6.49 7.44 -5.89
N ARG A 86 -7.41 8.27 -6.41
CA ARG A 86 -8.80 7.88 -6.69
C ARG A 86 -8.90 6.74 -7.69
N GLY A 87 -7.99 6.67 -8.67
CA GLY A 87 -7.93 5.57 -9.63
C GLY A 87 -7.65 4.20 -9.00
N LEU A 88 -7.16 4.18 -7.75
CA LEU A 88 -6.91 2.97 -6.97
C LEU A 88 -8.01 2.67 -5.93
N SER A 89 -9.02 3.53 -5.80
CA SER A 89 -10.12 3.31 -4.87
C SER A 89 -11.06 2.18 -5.35
N PRO A 90 -11.58 1.31 -4.46
CA PRO A 90 -11.34 1.28 -3.02
C PRO A 90 -9.96 0.70 -2.70
N ALA A 91 -9.22 1.36 -1.81
CA ALA A 91 -7.93 0.90 -1.32
C ALA A 91 -7.71 1.36 0.12
N TYR A 92 -6.81 0.67 0.82
CA TYR A 92 -6.22 1.18 2.06
C TYR A 92 -5.00 2.04 1.70
N LEU A 93 -4.83 3.13 2.44
CA LEU A 93 -3.63 3.93 2.45
C LEU A 93 -2.91 3.68 3.78
N ARG A 94 -1.78 2.99 3.77
CA ARG A 94 -0.99 2.77 4.99
C ARG A 94 0.07 3.84 5.13
N PHE A 95 -0.03 4.66 6.17
CA PHE A 95 1.01 5.59 6.59
C PHE A 95 1.91 4.90 7.61
N GLY A 96 3.03 4.37 7.13
CA GLY A 96 3.91 3.50 7.90
C GLY A 96 5.29 3.37 7.27
N GLY A 97 6.18 2.60 7.89
CA GLY A 97 7.56 2.42 7.45
C GLY A 97 8.55 2.61 8.61
N THR A 98 9.85 2.61 8.34
CA THR A 98 10.86 2.65 9.41
C THR A 98 10.67 3.83 10.37
N LYS A 99 10.25 4.99 9.85
CA LYS A 99 10.11 6.23 10.62
C LYS A 99 8.92 6.21 11.58
N THR A 100 7.96 5.28 11.43
CA THR A 100 6.82 5.11 12.36
C THR A 100 7.26 5.14 13.82
N ASP A 101 8.31 4.39 14.13
CA ASP A 101 8.84 4.25 15.49
C ASP A 101 9.74 5.40 15.96
N PHE A 102 9.85 6.47 15.17
CA PHE A 102 10.63 7.67 15.46
C PHE A 102 9.79 8.94 15.27
N LEU A 103 8.48 8.81 15.03
CA LEU A 103 7.55 9.93 14.96
C LEU A 103 6.85 10.10 16.31
N ILE A 104 6.73 11.35 16.75
CA ILE A 104 6.06 11.71 18.01
C ILE A 104 5.00 12.76 17.70
N PHE A 105 3.75 12.49 18.08
CA PHE A 105 2.69 13.48 17.92
C PHE A 105 2.89 14.61 18.93
N ASP A 106 2.96 15.85 18.45
CA ASP A 106 3.01 17.03 19.31
C ASP A 106 1.84 17.97 18.95
N PRO A 107 0.76 18.00 19.74
CA PRO A 107 -0.39 18.85 19.45
C PRO A 107 -0.07 20.35 19.55
N LYS A 108 1.04 20.72 20.21
CA LYS A 108 1.50 22.11 20.37
C LYS A 108 2.48 22.53 19.27
N LYS A 109 2.93 21.61 18.42
CA LYS A 109 3.80 21.92 17.29
C LYS A 109 3.07 22.85 16.33
N GLU A 110 3.65 24.01 16.10
CA GLU A 110 3.14 24.93 15.09
C GLU A 110 3.34 24.35 13.67
N PRO A 111 2.34 24.46 12.78
CA PRO A 111 2.50 24.04 11.39
C PRO A 111 3.58 24.86 10.71
N SER A 112 4.24 24.28 9.72
CA SER A 112 5.23 24.98 8.90
C SER A 112 4.62 26.14 8.12
N PHE A 113 5.48 26.95 7.48
CA PHE A 113 5.01 27.99 6.56
C PHE A 113 4.14 27.39 5.44
N GLU A 114 4.62 26.34 4.79
CA GLU A 114 3.96 25.63 3.69
C GLU A 114 2.61 25.03 4.13
N GLU A 115 2.57 24.38 5.30
CA GLU A 115 1.32 23.84 5.86
C GLU A 115 0.31 24.97 6.15
N ARG A 116 0.75 26.09 6.74
CA ARG A 116 -0.13 27.23 7.03
C ARG A 116 -0.71 27.84 5.75
N ILE A 117 0.12 28.09 4.75
CA ILE A 117 -0.31 28.68 3.47
C ILE A 117 -1.26 27.72 2.74
N TYR A 118 -0.95 26.42 2.75
CA TYR A 118 -1.87 25.40 2.23
C TYR A 118 -3.24 25.50 2.89
N TRP A 119 -3.33 25.44 4.22
CA TRP A 119 -4.63 25.50 4.91
C TRP A 119 -5.39 26.81 4.74
N GLN A 120 -4.68 27.96 4.71
CA GLN A 120 -5.30 29.25 4.45
C GLN A 120 -5.99 29.29 3.08
N SER A 121 -5.37 28.68 2.07
CA SER A 121 -5.96 28.59 0.72
C SER A 121 -7.17 27.65 0.61
N GLN A 122 -7.39 26.74 1.58
CA GLN A 122 -8.56 25.84 1.59
C GLN A 122 -9.80 26.42 2.28
N SER A 123 -9.66 27.52 3.03
CA SER A 123 -10.66 28.02 4.00
C SER A 123 -12.05 28.40 3.46
N LYS A 124 -12.25 28.45 2.14
CA LYS A 124 -13.51 28.88 1.50
C LYS A 124 -14.10 27.86 0.53
N GLN A 125 -13.49 26.68 0.41
CA GLN A 125 -13.81 25.72 -0.64
C GLN A 125 -13.92 24.30 -0.10
N ASP A 126 -14.67 23.45 -0.81
CA ASP A 126 -14.62 22.01 -0.58
C ASP A 126 -13.26 21.47 -1.02
N ILE A 127 -12.45 21.10 -0.02
CA ILE A 127 -11.09 20.63 -0.18
C ILE A 127 -10.98 19.38 -1.07
N CYS A 128 -12.01 18.54 -1.11
CA CYS A 128 -12.00 17.32 -1.90
C CYS A 128 -12.21 17.60 -3.39
N THR A 129 -13.07 18.56 -3.73
CA THR A 129 -13.37 18.91 -5.13
C THR A 129 -12.36 19.88 -5.71
N SER A 130 -11.99 20.92 -4.96
CA SER A 130 -11.21 22.04 -5.50
C SER A 130 -9.94 22.35 -4.73
N GLY A 131 -9.56 21.55 -3.71
CA GLY A 131 -8.34 21.81 -2.97
C GLY A 131 -7.10 21.79 -3.86
N PHE A 132 -6.13 22.64 -3.59
CA PHE A 132 -4.89 22.72 -4.36
C PHE A 132 -3.74 23.22 -3.49
N ILE A 133 -2.51 23.01 -3.94
CA ILE A 133 -1.32 23.60 -3.33
C ILE A 133 -1.06 24.94 -4.01
N PRO A 134 -0.94 26.07 -3.27
CA PRO A 134 -0.52 27.34 -3.86
C PRO A 134 0.79 27.20 -4.66
N SER A 135 0.86 27.83 -5.83
CA SER A 135 1.94 27.58 -6.81
C SER A 135 3.34 27.91 -6.27
N ASP A 136 3.45 28.93 -5.42
CA ASP A 136 4.69 29.31 -4.73
C ASP A 136 5.16 28.22 -3.75
N VAL A 137 4.23 27.66 -2.97
CA VAL A 137 4.49 26.54 -2.05
C VAL A 137 4.88 25.29 -2.84
N GLU A 138 4.12 24.95 -3.89
CA GLU A 138 4.39 23.77 -4.71
C GLU A 138 5.77 23.85 -5.36
N LYS A 139 6.13 24.98 -5.99
CA LYS A 139 7.44 25.19 -6.60
C LYS A 139 8.58 25.07 -5.59
N ARG A 140 8.40 25.63 -4.40
CA ARG A 140 9.40 25.55 -3.32
C ARG A 140 9.63 24.11 -2.89
N LEU A 141 8.57 23.38 -2.61
CA LEU A 141 8.65 21.98 -2.19
C LEU A 141 9.29 21.12 -3.29
N GLN A 142 8.91 21.33 -4.56
CA GLN A 142 9.51 20.63 -5.70
C GLN A 142 11.00 20.91 -5.85
N LEU A 143 11.46 22.13 -5.57
CA LEU A 143 12.88 22.50 -5.61
C LEU A 143 13.67 21.82 -4.48
N GLU A 144 13.11 21.73 -3.27
CA GLU A 144 13.77 21.12 -2.11
C GLU A 144 13.67 19.58 -2.10
N TRP A 145 12.71 18.99 -2.82
CA TRP A 145 12.41 17.56 -2.79
C TRP A 145 13.60 16.65 -3.16
N PRO A 146 14.37 16.87 -4.25
CA PRO A 146 15.47 15.98 -4.60
C PRO A 146 16.55 15.89 -3.51
N PHE A 147 16.79 17.01 -2.80
CA PHE A 147 17.71 17.01 -1.67
C PHE A 147 17.11 16.26 -0.47
N GLN A 148 15.83 16.48 -0.17
CA GLN A 148 15.13 15.76 0.89
C GLN A 148 15.12 14.25 0.63
N GLU A 149 14.80 13.81 -0.59
CA GLU A 149 14.80 12.40 -0.98
C GLU A 149 16.15 11.73 -0.69
N GLN A 150 17.26 12.38 -1.06
CA GLN A 150 18.60 11.87 -0.76
C GLN A 150 18.87 11.77 0.75
N LEU A 151 18.40 12.73 1.55
CA LEU A 151 18.53 12.68 3.00
C LEU A 151 17.77 11.49 3.60
N LEU A 152 16.53 11.27 3.15
CA LEU A 152 15.69 10.16 3.61
C LEU A 152 16.30 8.80 3.26
N LEU A 153 16.75 8.62 2.00
CA LEU A 153 17.43 7.40 1.54
C LEU A 153 18.75 7.16 2.29
N ARG A 154 19.51 8.22 2.58
CA ARG A 154 20.76 8.14 3.36
C ARG A 154 20.50 7.79 4.82
N GLU A 155 19.46 8.34 5.45
CA GLU A 155 19.05 7.97 6.82
C GLU A 155 18.74 6.46 6.88
N GLN A 156 17.93 5.97 5.94
CA GLN A 156 17.59 4.54 5.80
C GLN A 156 18.84 3.68 5.58
N TYR A 157 19.81 4.16 4.79
CA TYR A 157 21.08 3.47 4.56
C TYR A 157 21.90 3.34 5.85
N GLN A 158 22.04 4.46 6.57
CA GLN A 158 22.87 4.56 7.76
C GLN A 158 22.24 3.90 8.99
N LYS A 159 20.92 3.70 8.97
CA LYS A 159 20.13 3.14 10.09
C LYS A 159 20.29 3.95 11.38
N LYS A 160 20.44 5.26 11.22
CA LYS A 160 20.59 6.22 12.31
C LYS A 160 19.38 7.14 12.29
N PHE A 161 18.31 6.70 12.94
CA PHE A 161 17.05 7.42 12.93
C PHE A 161 16.98 8.35 14.14
N LYS A 162 16.56 9.59 13.90
CA LYS A 162 16.26 10.55 14.97
C LYS A 162 14.76 10.70 15.14
N ASN A 163 14.35 11.02 16.37
CA ASN A 163 12.97 11.39 16.63
C ASN A 163 12.63 12.72 15.95
N SER A 164 11.45 12.77 15.33
CA SER A 164 10.86 13.98 14.77
C SER A 164 9.41 14.11 15.22
N THR A 165 8.94 15.34 15.35
CA THR A 165 7.57 15.63 15.76
C THR A 165 6.72 16.05 14.58
N TYR A 166 5.46 15.64 14.57
CA TYR A 166 4.44 16.05 13.60
C TYR A 166 3.26 16.72 14.30
N SER A 167 2.59 17.63 13.60
CA SER A 167 1.55 18.49 14.17
C SER A 167 0.14 17.95 13.90
N ARG A 168 -0.86 18.62 14.48
CA ARG A 168 -2.27 18.45 14.12
C ARG A 168 -2.53 18.66 12.62
N SER A 169 -1.89 19.66 12.02
CA SER A 169 -1.97 19.94 10.58
C SER A 169 -1.48 18.76 9.75
N SER A 170 -0.37 18.14 10.15
CA SER A 170 0.22 17.00 9.45
C SER A 170 -0.75 15.80 9.40
N VAL A 171 -1.46 15.53 10.51
CA VAL A 171 -2.51 14.51 10.59
C VAL A 171 -3.70 14.88 9.70
N ASP A 172 -4.13 16.15 9.72
CA ASP A 172 -5.24 16.64 8.91
C ASP A 172 -4.96 16.51 7.41
N ILE A 173 -3.73 16.76 6.96
CA ILE A 173 -3.32 16.63 5.55
C ILE A 173 -3.43 15.16 5.11
N LEU A 174 -2.88 14.23 5.91
CA LEU A 174 -2.93 12.80 5.62
C LEU A 174 -4.38 12.28 5.57
N TYR A 175 -5.18 12.61 6.59
CA TYR A 175 -6.58 12.18 6.66
C TYR A 175 -7.40 12.73 5.48
N THR A 176 -7.25 14.02 5.19
CA THR A 176 -7.95 14.67 4.08
C THR A 176 -7.57 14.03 2.75
N PHE A 177 -6.29 13.77 2.51
CA PHE A 177 -5.84 13.10 1.29
C PHE A 177 -6.48 11.72 1.12
N ALA A 178 -6.47 10.90 2.17
CA ALA A 178 -7.10 9.59 2.16
C ALA A 178 -8.60 9.68 1.88
N ASN A 179 -9.31 10.49 2.67
CA ASN A 179 -10.76 10.63 2.61
C ASN A 179 -11.23 11.20 1.26
N CYS A 180 -10.61 12.28 0.78
CA CYS A 180 -10.94 12.88 -0.51
C CYS A 180 -10.58 12.00 -1.71
N SER A 181 -9.75 10.98 -1.51
CA SER A 181 -9.36 10.01 -2.54
C SER A 181 -10.14 8.69 -2.46
N GLY A 182 -11.10 8.57 -1.53
CA GLY A 182 -11.89 7.35 -1.35
C GLY A 182 -11.06 6.19 -0.76
N LEU A 183 -10.09 6.50 0.11
CA LEU A 183 -9.16 5.54 0.70
C LEU A 183 -9.41 5.39 2.20
N ASN A 184 -9.14 4.19 2.71
CA ASN A 184 -9.20 3.88 4.13
C ASN A 184 -7.81 4.06 4.75
N LEU A 185 -7.62 5.09 5.57
CA LEU A 185 -6.33 5.37 6.21
C LEU A 185 -6.02 4.34 7.31
N ILE A 186 -4.84 3.73 7.22
CA ILE A 186 -4.19 2.97 8.28
C ILE A 186 -2.99 3.79 8.77
N PHE A 187 -2.91 4.05 10.07
CA PHE A 187 -1.85 4.87 10.67
C PHE A 187 -1.01 4.05 11.64
N GLY A 188 0.30 3.94 11.37
CA GLY A 188 1.25 3.29 12.26
C GLY A 188 1.61 4.14 13.46
N LEU A 189 1.40 3.62 14.67
CA LEU A 189 1.81 4.25 15.92
C LEU A 189 3.24 3.86 16.30
N ASN A 190 3.91 4.77 17.02
CA ASN A 190 5.28 4.56 17.48
C ASN A 190 5.33 3.52 18.63
N ALA A 191 5.95 2.37 18.37
CA ALA A 191 6.12 1.32 19.37
C ALA A 191 7.42 1.44 20.18
N LEU A 192 8.31 2.40 19.90
CA LEU A 192 9.55 2.61 20.65
C LEU A 192 9.44 3.62 21.80
N LEU A 193 8.25 4.18 22.03
CA LEU A 193 7.96 4.89 23.28
C LEU A 193 7.82 3.88 24.41
N ARG A 194 8.82 3.81 25.30
CA ARG A 194 8.96 2.75 26.31
C ARG A 194 9.03 3.32 27.71
N THR A 195 8.49 2.56 28.67
CA THR A 195 8.70 2.78 30.09
C THR A 195 10.07 2.23 30.52
N ALA A 196 10.46 2.45 31.78
CA ALA A 196 11.68 1.87 32.35
C ALA A 196 11.68 0.33 32.28
N ASP A 197 10.50 -0.28 32.41
CA ASP A 197 10.30 -1.75 32.38
C ASP A 197 10.03 -2.29 30.97
N LEU A 198 10.39 -1.52 29.93
CA LEU A 198 10.23 -1.85 28.50
C LEU A 198 8.79 -2.11 28.03
N GLN A 199 7.79 -1.76 28.83
CA GLN A 199 6.38 -1.73 28.41
C GLN A 199 6.16 -0.56 27.44
N TRP A 200 5.21 -0.70 26.51
CA TRP A 200 4.85 0.40 25.64
C TRP A 200 4.19 1.55 26.42
N ASN A 201 4.72 2.76 26.27
CA ASN A 201 4.14 3.97 26.84
C ASN A 201 3.14 4.57 25.85
N SER A 202 1.86 4.30 26.11
CA SER A 202 0.74 4.69 25.25
C SER A 202 0.33 6.16 25.34
N SER A 203 0.96 6.96 26.22
CA SER A 203 0.54 8.35 26.48
C SER A 203 0.54 9.23 25.23
N ASN A 204 1.52 9.06 24.33
CA ASN A 204 1.55 9.83 23.08
C ASN A 204 0.48 9.39 22.08
N ALA A 205 0.22 8.08 22.01
CA ALA A 205 -0.87 7.55 21.19
C ALA A 205 -2.22 8.04 21.70
N GLN A 206 -2.44 8.12 23.02
CA GLN A 206 -3.66 8.68 23.60
C GLN A 206 -3.91 10.12 23.13
N LEU A 207 -2.88 10.98 23.13
CA LEU A 207 -3.00 12.35 22.63
C LEU A 207 -3.46 12.39 21.16
N LEU A 208 -2.94 11.51 20.31
CA LEU A 208 -3.34 11.41 18.91
C LEU A 208 -4.76 10.88 18.77
N LEU A 209 -5.12 9.82 19.49
CA LEU A 209 -6.46 9.23 19.49
C LEU A 209 -7.52 10.25 19.95
N ASP A 210 -7.22 11.05 20.99
CA ASP A 210 -8.10 12.11 21.47
C ASP A 210 -8.30 13.19 20.41
N TYR A 211 -7.21 13.61 19.75
CA TYR A 211 -7.27 14.56 18.65
C TYR A 211 -8.11 14.05 17.48
N CYS A 212 -7.84 12.84 16.99
CA CYS A 212 -8.58 12.25 15.88
C CYS A 212 -10.06 12.01 16.25
N SER A 213 -10.35 11.66 17.51
CA SER A 213 -11.72 11.55 18.03
C SER A 213 -12.43 12.90 17.99
N SER A 214 -11.77 13.99 18.42
CA SER A 214 -12.34 15.34 18.39
C SER A 214 -12.67 15.83 16.97
N LYS A 215 -11.97 15.28 15.96
CA LYS A 215 -12.19 15.54 14.54
C LYS A 215 -13.14 14.54 13.87
N SER A 216 -13.62 13.54 14.60
CA SER A 216 -14.44 12.44 14.06
C SER A 216 -13.77 11.71 12.87
N TYR A 217 -12.46 11.56 12.91
CA TYR A 217 -11.72 10.85 11.87
C TYR A 217 -11.96 9.34 11.95
N ASN A 218 -12.15 8.69 10.81
CA ASN A 218 -12.23 7.24 10.69
C ASN A 218 -10.88 6.67 10.25
N ILE A 219 -10.10 6.19 11.21
CA ILE A 219 -8.72 5.71 11.01
C ILE A 219 -8.59 4.31 11.61
N SER A 220 -7.89 3.43 10.91
CA SER A 220 -7.42 2.14 11.44
C SER A 220 -5.96 2.24 11.88
N TRP A 221 -5.51 1.33 12.73
CA TRP A 221 -4.26 1.51 13.46
C TRP A 221 -3.32 0.31 13.30
N GLU A 222 -2.03 0.60 13.30
CA GLU A 222 -0.93 -0.35 13.47
C GLU A 222 -0.08 0.11 14.66
N LEU A 223 0.74 -0.77 15.23
CA LEU A 223 1.68 -0.42 16.29
C LEU A 223 3.08 -0.97 15.98
N GLY A 224 3.95 -0.04 15.57
CA GLY A 224 5.33 -0.28 15.20
C GLY A 224 5.52 -0.84 13.79
N ASN A 225 6.77 -0.79 13.32
CA ASN A 225 7.16 -1.25 11.99
C ASN A 225 8.42 -2.10 12.05
N GLU A 226 8.36 -3.33 11.52
CA GLU A 226 9.44 -4.32 11.56
C GLU A 226 10.11 -4.44 12.94
N PRO A 227 9.35 -4.78 14.00
CA PRO A 227 9.84 -4.88 15.38
C PRO A 227 11.03 -5.85 15.51
N ASN A 228 11.13 -6.83 14.60
CA ASN A 228 12.26 -7.73 14.45
C ASN A 228 13.61 -7.03 14.24
N SER A 229 13.62 -5.74 13.91
CA SER A 229 14.82 -4.94 13.68
C SER A 229 15.04 -3.82 14.70
N PHE A 230 14.21 -3.69 15.75
CA PHE A 230 14.35 -2.63 16.77
C PHE A 230 15.73 -2.59 17.42
N GLN A 231 16.33 -3.74 17.74
CA GLN A 231 17.68 -3.78 18.31
C GLN A 231 18.71 -3.09 17.39
N LYS A 232 18.55 -3.25 16.07
CA LYS A 232 19.44 -2.65 15.07
C LYS A 232 19.15 -1.17 14.84
N LYS A 233 17.89 -0.75 14.93
CA LYS A 233 17.43 0.62 14.63
C LYS A 233 17.54 1.58 15.81
N ALA A 234 17.33 1.08 17.02
CA ALA A 234 17.16 1.87 18.24
C ALA A 234 17.91 1.33 19.46
N GLY A 235 18.58 0.17 19.34
CA GLY A 235 19.29 -0.45 20.47
C GLY A 235 18.37 -1.09 21.51
N ILE A 236 17.06 -1.16 21.24
CA ILE A 236 16.05 -1.74 22.13
C ILE A 236 15.56 -3.07 21.54
N PHE A 237 15.56 -4.12 22.34
CA PHE A 237 14.98 -5.41 21.96
C PHE A 237 13.62 -5.59 22.64
N ILE A 238 12.58 -5.79 21.83
CA ILE A 238 11.24 -6.17 22.26
C ILE A 238 10.95 -7.52 21.60
N ASP A 239 10.60 -8.53 22.39
CA ASP A 239 10.19 -9.82 21.85
C ASP A 239 8.71 -9.81 21.45
N GLY A 240 8.25 -10.91 20.82
CA GLY A 240 6.86 -10.97 20.38
C GLY A 240 5.85 -11.06 21.53
N LEU A 241 6.23 -11.59 22.70
CA LEU A 241 5.30 -11.68 23.84
C LEU A 241 5.00 -10.28 24.36
N GLN A 242 6.04 -9.49 24.62
CA GLN A 242 5.89 -8.11 25.06
C GLN A 242 5.14 -7.26 24.03
N LEU A 243 5.46 -7.41 22.75
CA LEU A 243 4.73 -6.70 21.70
C LEU A 243 3.25 -7.09 21.68
N GLY A 244 2.92 -8.35 21.96
CA GLY A 244 1.53 -8.80 22.07
C GLY A 244 0.77 -8.10 23.20
N GLU A 245 1.40 -7.94 24.37
CA GLU A 245 0.84 -7.16 25.49
C GLU A 245 0.66 -5.69 25.14
N ASP A 246 1.62 -5.09 24.41
CA ASP A 246 1.51 -3.70 23.94
C ASP A 246 0.28 -3.51 23.02
N PHE A 247 0.01 -4.49 22.15
CA PHE A 247 -1.17 -4.49 21.28
C PHE A 247 -2.49 -4.66 22.06
N ILE A 248 -2.49 -5.48 23.12
CA ILE A 248 -3.63 -5.62 24.02
C ILE A 248 -3.91 -4.28 24.71
N GLU A 249 -2.88 -3.56 25.15
CA GLU A 249 -3.04 -2.23 25.73
C GLU A 249 -3.63 -1.24 24.71
N LEU A 250 -3.10 -1.18 23.49
CA LEU A 250 -3.67 -0.35 22.42
C LEU A 250 -5.14 -0.68 22.16
N HIS A 251 -5.49 -1.97 22.10
CA HIS A 251 -6.88 -2.41 21.90
C HIS A 251 -7.82 -1.89 23.01
N LYS A 252 -7.37 -1.90 24.28
CA LYS A 252 -8.13 -1.33 25.40
C LYS A 252 -8.35 0.18 25.24
N LEU A 253 -7.36 0.92 24.74
CA LEU A 253 -7.48 2.36 24.49
C LEU A 253 -8.48 2.65 23.36
N LEU A 254 -8.40 1.90 22.26
CA LEU A 254 -9.35 2.01 21.16
C LEU A 254 -10.79 1.74 21.63
N GLY A 255 -11.00 0.71 22.47
CA GLY A 255 -12.30 0.38 23.04
C GLY A 255 -12.90 1.44 23.99
N LYS A 256 -12.07 2.30 24.57
CA LYS A 256 -12.49 3.43 25.43
C LYS A 256 -12.75 4.73 24.66
N SER A 257 -12.18 4.86 23.47
CA SER A 257 -12.28 6.07 22.64
C SER A 257 -13.51 6.06 21.72
N ALA A 258 -13.62 7.06 20.83
CA ALA A 258 -14.60 7.03 19.73
C ALA A 258 -14.33 5.90 18.70
N PHE A 259 -13.14 5.30 18.74
CA PHE A 259 -12.66 4.27 17.82
C PHE A 259 -13.07 2.83 18.19
N LYS A 260 -14.21 2.62 18.86
CA LYS A 260 -14.66 1.27 19.30
C LYS A 260 -14.78 0.24 18.18
N LYS A 261 -14.96 0.70 16.94
CA LYS A 261 -15.07 -0.14 15.73
C LYS A 261 -13.85 -0.02 14.81
N ALA A 262 -12.83 0.75 15.21
CA ALA A 262 -11.62 0.87 14.42
C ALA A 262 -10.90 -0.47 14.35
N LYS A 263 -10.20 -0.66 13.24
CA LYS A 263 -9.45 -1.87 12.98
C LYS A 263 -8.04 -1.74 13.48
N LEU A 264 -7.49 -2.85 13.98
CA LEU A 264 -6.13 -2.95 14.48
C LEU A 264 -5.39 -4.04 13.71
N TYR A 265 -4.27 -3.69 13.10
CA TYR A 265 -3.44 -4.59 12.30
C TYR A 265 -2.02 -4.66 12.87
N GLY A 266 -1.36 -5.80 12.70
CA GLY A 266 0.00 -6.00 13.20
C GLY A 266 0.49 -7.41 12.98
N PRO A 267 1.77 -7.72 13.29
CA PRO A 267 2.76 -6.85 13.91
C PRO A 267 3.72 -6.16 12.93
N ASP A 268 3.41 -6.12 11.62
CA ASP A 268 4.24 -5.51 10.58
C ASP A 268 5.69 -6.03 10.61
N VAL A 269 5.85 -7.35 10.81
CA VAL A 269 7.15 -8.00 10.81
C VAL A 269 7.76 -8.03 9.41
N GLY A 270 9.09 -7.98 9.33
CA GLY A 270 9.81 -8.16 8.06
C GLY A 270 9.68 -9.56 7.46
N GLN A 271 10.51 -9.85 6.45
CA GLN A 271 10.50 -11.16 5.79
C GLN A 271 10.67 -12.34 6.77
N PRO A 272 9.95 -13.46 6.58
CA PRO A 272 9.81 -14.56 7.53
C PRO A 272 11.05 -15.48 7.58
N ARG A 273 12.20 -14.93 7.98
CA ARG A 273 13.39 -15.71 8.36
C ARG A 273 13.18 -16.30 9.75
N VAL A 274 13.99 -17.29 10.12
CA VAL A 274 13.85 -18.08 11.36
C VAL A 274 13.56 -17.24 12.62
N LYS A 275 14.33 -16.16 12.87
CA LYS A 275 14.11 -15.29 14.03
C LYS A 275 12.80 -14.52 13.97
N ILE A 276 12.41 -14.08 12.78
CA ILE A 276 11.17 -13.31 12.54
C ILE A 276 9.95 -14.21 12.70
N VAL A 277 10.00 -15.44 12.17
CA VAL A 277 8.99 -16.48 12.38
C VAL A 277 8.77 -16.75 13.88
N LYS A 278 9.86 -16.86 14.66
CA LYS A 278 9.75 -17.04 16.11
C LYS A 278 9.06 -15.86 16.80
N MET A 279 9.44 -14.63 16.43
CA MET A 279 8.81 -13.41 16.95
C MET A 279 7.31 -13.35 16.60
N LEU A 280 6.95 -13.59 15.33
CA LEU A 280 5.56 -13.62 14.88
C LEU A 280 4.76 -14.67 15.65
N LYS A 281 5.30 -15.88 15.81
CA LYS A 281 4.64 -16.96 16.57
C LYS A 281 4.40 -16.57 18.03
N SER A 282 5.38 -15.97 18.71
CA SER A 282 5.19 -15.49 20.09
C SER A 282 4.18 -14.33 20.17
N PHE A 283 4.21 -13.42 19.20
CA PHE A 283 3.26 -12.31 19.13
C PHE A 283 1.82 -12.79 18.96
N LEU A 284 1.57 -13.69 18.01
CA LEU A 284 0.21 -14.19 17.77
C LEU A 284 -0.34 -15.00 18.96
N LYS A 285 0.53 -15.66 19.72
CA LYS A 285 0.13 -16.31 20.97
C LYS A 285 -0.35 -15.30 22.01
N ALA A 286 0.41 -14.21 22.23
CA ALA A 286 0.06 -13.18 23.19
C ALA A 286 -1.07 -12.25 22.70
N GLY A 287 -0.84 -11.48 21.64
CA GLY A 287 -1.73 -10.42 21.15
C GLY A 287 -2.55 -10.75 19.89
N GLY A 288 -2.46 -11.98 19.36
CA GLY A 288 -3.13 -12.33 18.09
C GLY A 288 -4.66 -12.29 18.11
N GLU A 289 -5.28 -12.20 19.29
CA GLU A 289 -6.73 -12.09 19.45
C GLU A 289 -7.25 -10.70 19.10
N VAL A 290 -6.52 -9.64 19.48
CA VAL A 290 -6.98 -8.25 19.39
C VAL A 290 -6.77 -7.61 18.02
N ILE A 291 -6.01 -8.25 17.13
CA ILE A 291 -5.79 -7.80 15.77
C ILE A 291 -6.85 -8.37 14.80
N ASP A 292 -7.26 -7.56 13.83
CA ASP A 292 -8.17 -7.96 12.76
C ASP A 292 -7.45 -8.77 11.67
N SER A 293 -6.21 -8.39 11.36
CA SER A 293 -5.37 -9.03 10.33
C SER A 293 -3.90 -9.09 10.76
N VAL A 294 -3.21 -10.16 10.39
CA VAL A 294 -1.76 -10.32 10.55
C VAL A 294 -1.02 -9.62 9.42
N THR A 295 -0.18 -8.64 9.72
CA THR A 295 0.64 -7.91 8.74
C THR A 295 2.10 -8.38 8.74
N TRP A 296 2.67 -8.53 7.54
CA TRP A 296 4.09 -8.87 7.34
C TRP A 296 4.63 -8.25 6.05
N HIS A 297 5.94 -8.11 5.91
CA HIS A 297 6.56 -7.42 4.77
C HIS A 297 7.35 -8.37 3.88
N HIS A 298 7.39 -8.04 2.59
CA HIS A 298 8.16 -8.78 1.62
C HIS A 298 8.86 -7.87 0.59
N TYR A 299 10.13 -8.17 0.32
CA TYR A 299 10.90 -7.56 -0.75
C TYR A 299 11.73 -8.65 -1.41
N TYR A 300 11.67 -8.76 -2.74
CA TYR A 300 12.42 -9.81 -3.44
C TYR A 300 13.92 -9.61 -3.31
N LEU A 301 14.37 -8.37 -3.51
CA LEU A 301 15.79 -8.08 -3.71
C LEU A 301 16.32 -6.97 -2.80
N ASN A 302 17.64 -6.84 -2.79
CA ASN A 302 18.34 -5.70 -2.23
C ASN A 302 18.58 -4.67 -3.34
N GLY A 303 18.01 -3.46 -3.21
CA GLY A 303 18.08 -2.44 -4.25
C GLY A 303 19.50 -1.99 -4.62
N ARG A 304 20.49 -2.28 -3.76
CA ARG A 304 21.89 -1.88 -3.98
C ARG A 304 22.67 -2.81 -4.92
N ILE A 305 22.20 -4.05 -5.09
CA ILE A 305 22.92 -5.09 -5.84
C ILE A 305 22.05 -5.82 -6.85
N ALA A 306 20.75 -5.52 -6.89
CA ALA A 306 19.81 -6.13 -7.82
C ALA A 306 20.20 -5.85 -9.27
N THR A 307 20.08 -6.88 -10.10
CA THR A 307 20.38 -6.84 -11.53
C THR A 307 19.11 -6.88 -12.37
N LYS A 308 19.24 -6.61 -13.67
CA LYS A 308 18.12 -6.74 -14.60
C LYS A 308 17.66 -8.19 -14.72
N GLU A 309 18.61 -9.12 -14.67
CA GLU A 309 18.37 -10.57 -14.77
C GLU A 309 17.54 -11.04 -13.57
N ASP A 310 17.82 -10.52 -12.37
CA ASP A 310 17.03 -10.84 -11.17
C ASP A 310 15.55 -10.44 -11.30
N PHE A 311 15.25 -9.34 -12.02
CA PHE A 311 13.88 -8.86 -12.23
C PHE A 311 13.05 -9.74 -13.18
N LEU A 312 13.71 -10.59 -13.96
CA LEU A 312 13.10 -11.48 -14.94
C LEU A 312 13.24 -12.95 -14.54
N ASN A 313 13.92 -13.24 -13.42
CA ASN A 313 14.22 -14.60 -13.00
C ASN A 313 13.02 -15.23 -12.26
N PRO A 314 12.42 -16.32 -12.77
CA PRO A 314 11.31 -16.99 -12.09
C PRO A 314 11.69 -17.55 -10.72
N ASP A 315 12.94 -17.98 -10.52
CA ASP A 315 13.40 -18.49 -9.22
C ASP A 315 13.35 -17.40 -8.14
N VAL A 316 13.58 -16.14 -8.54
CA VAL A 316 13.44 -14.98 -7.64
C VAL A 316 11.97 -14.78 -7.31
N LEU A 317 11.06 -14.89 -8.28
CA LEU A 317 9.61 -14.77 -8.04
C LEU A 317 9.10 -15.87 -7.10
N ASP A 318 9.59 -17.11 -7.25
CA ASP A 318 9.18 -18.25 -6.44
C ASP A 318 9.59 -18.16 -4.97
N THR A 319 10.60 -17.33 -4.64
CA THR A 319 10.96 -17.06 -3.23
C THR A 319 9.80 -16.46 -2.42
N PHE A 320 8.89 -15.75 -3.08
CA PHE A 320 7.70 -15.20 -2.44
C PHE A 320 6.78 -16.31 -1.94
N ILE A 321 6.59 -17.38 -2.71
CA ILE A 321 5.73 -18.52 -2.35
C ILE A 321 6.21 -19.17 -1.05
N LEU A 322 7.53 -19.37 -0.91
CA LEU A 322 8.13 -19.94 0.29
C LEU A 322 7.94 -19.03 1.52
N SER A 323 7.99 -17.71 1.32
CA SER A 323 7.75 -16.74 2.38
C SER A 323 6.29 -16.77 2.84
N VAL A 324 5.36 -16.78 1.89
CA VAL A 324 3.92 -16.94 2.12
C VAL A 324 3.65 -18.18 2.94
N GLN A 325 4.11 -19.36 2.50
CA GLN A 325 3.88 -20.64 3.19
C GLN A 325 4.32 -20.61 4.66
N LYS A 326 5.49 -20.02 4.96
CA LYS A 326 6.00 -19.89 6.34
C LYS A 326 5.09 -19.02 7.21
N VAL A 327 4.58 -17.92 6.68
CA VAL A 327 3.65 -17.05 7.42
C VAL A 327 2.34 -17.79 7.67
N PHE A 328 1.78 -18.48 6.67
CA PHE A 328 0.55 -19.25 6.84
C PHE A 328 0.68 -20.35 7.86
N GLN A 329 1.78 -21.08 7.84
CA GLN A 329 2.03 -22.11 8.83
C GLN A 329 1.98 -21.53 10.25
N VAL A 330 2.63 -20.39 10.49
CA VAL A 330 2.63 -19.75 11.81
C VAL A 330 1.23 -19.28 12.21
N VAL A 331 0.50 -18.67 11.29
CA VAL A 331 -0.85 -18.16 11.54
C VAL A 331 -1.81 -19.33 11.80
N GLU A 332 -1.77 -20.38 11.01
CA GLU A 332 -2.64 -21.56 11.19
C GLU A 332 -2.36 -22.28 12.50
N GLU A 333 -1.09 -22.37 12.92
CA GLU A 333 -0.69 -22.97 14.20
C GLU A 333 -1.10 -22.14 15.44
N THR A 334 -1.40 -20.85 15.28
CA THR A 334 -1.60 -19.94 16.44
C THR A 334 -2.97 -19.26 16.47
N ARG A 335 -3.45 -18.78 15.32
CA ARG A 335 -4.71 -18.07 15.12
C ARG A 335 -5.33 -18.52 13.77
N PRO A 336 -5.82 -19.76 13.69
CA PRO A 336 -6.40 -20.29 12.45
C PRO A 336 -7.53 -19.39 11.94
N HIS A 337 -7.65 -19.30 10.62
CA HIS A 337 -8.60 -18.42 9.91
C HIS A 337 -8.40 -16.90 10.08
N LYS A 338 -7.40 -16.43 10.84
CA LYS A 338 -7.07 -15.00 10.91
C LYS A 338 -6.65 -14.52 9.52
N LYS A 339 -7.09 -13.32 9.14
CA LYS A 339 -6.72 -12.71 7.86
C LYS A 339 -5.23 -12.38 7.87
N VAL A 340 -4.58 -12.53 6.72
CA VAL A 340 -3.14 -12.29 6.58
C VAL A 340 -2.89 -11.37 5.40
N TRP A 341 -2.12 -10.34 5.66
CA TRP A 341 -1.98 -9.13 4.88
C TRP A 341 -0.48 -8.89 4.67
N LEU A 342 -0.05 -8.64 3.44
CA LEU A 342 1.25 -7.98 3.28
C LEU A 342 1.05 -6.54 3.78
N GLY A 343 1.79 -6.07 4.78
CA GLY A 343 1.69 -4.69 5.30
C GLY A 343 2.48 -3.69 4.46
N GLU A 344 3.51 -4.19 3.78
CA GLU A 344 4.44 -3.40 2.96
C GLU A 344 5.19 -4.34 2.02
N THR A 345 5.17 -4.05 0.71
CA THR A 345 5.92 -4.83 -0.28
C THR A 345 6.35 -4.01 -1.49
N SER A 346 7.48 -4.38 -2.09
CA SER A 346 7.94 -3.87 -3.37
C SER A 346 8.96 -4.83 -4.00
N SER A 347 9.54 -4.45 -5.14
CA SER A 347 10.58 -5.20 -5.83
C SER A 347 11.85 -5.36 -4.99
N ALA A 348 12.37 -4.27 -4.43
CA ALA A 348 13.65 -4.26 -3.72
C ALA A 348 13.67 -3.31 -2.52
N TYR A 349 14.22 -3.77 -1.39
CA TYR A 349 14.35 -2.94 -0.20
C TYR A 349 15.45 -1.89 -0.35
N GLY A 350 15.39 -0.86 0.50
CA GLY A 350 16.41 0.21 0.54
C GLY A 350 16.14 1.37 -0.41
N GLY A 351 14.86 1.61 -0.74
CA GLY A 351 14.44 2.66 -1.67
C GLY A 351 14.31 2.19 -3.13
N GLY A 352 14.33 0.88 -3.37
CA GLY A 352 14.29 0.30 -4.71
C GLY A 352 15.68 0.13 -5.34
N ALA A 353 15.69 -0.59 -6.45
CA ALA A 353 16.85 -0.78 -7.33
C ALA A 353 16.90 0.35 -8.38
N PRO A 354 17.96 1.18 -8.41
CA PRO A 354 18.08 2.30 -9.34
C PRO A 354 17.92 1.86 -10.81
N SER A 355 17.12 2.59 -11.58
CA SER A 355 16.84 2.31 -13.00
C SER A 355 16.19 0.95 -13.30
N LEU A 356 15.72 0.23 -12.27
CA LEU A 356 15.01 -1.04 -12.41
C LEU A 356 13.63 -0.98 -11.77
N SER A 357 13.53 -0.53 -10.51
CA SER A 357 12.27 -0.51 -9.75
C SER A 357 11.24 0.49 -10.27
N ASN A 358 11.67 1.50 -11.02
CA ASN A 358 10.81 2.50 -11.66
C ASN A 358 10.59 2.23 -13.17
N THR A 359 10.74 0.99 -13.62
CA THR A 359 10.63 0.61 -15.03
C THR A 359 9.54 -0.43 -15.27
N PHE A 360 9.24 -0.69 -16.55
CA PHE A 360 8.34 -1.77 -16.95
C PHE A 360 8.76 -3.15 -16.41
N ALA A 361 10.06 -3.40 -16.24
CA ALA A 361 10.55 -4.68 -15.73
C ALA A 361 10.12 -4.95 -14.27
N ALA A 362 9.89 -3.92 -13.46
CA ALA A 362 9.33 -4.09 -12.12
C ALA A 362 7.91 -4.68 -12.14
N GLY A 363 7.20 -4.52 -13.27
CA GLY A 363 5.87 -5.09 -13.49
C GLY A 363 5.82 -6.60 -13.32
N PHE A 364 6.87 -7.35 -13.69
CA PHE A 364 6.90 -8.81 -13.51
C PHE A 364 6.82 -9.22 -12.04
N MET A 365 7.56 -8.54 -11.16
CA MET A 365 7.54 -8.80 -9.72
C MET A 365 6.25 -8.36 -9.04
N ILE A 366 5.72 -7.21 -9.46
CA ILE A 366 4.45 -6.64 -8.97
C ILE A 366 3.29 -7.56 -9.35
N ILE A 367 3.19 -7.92 -10.62
CA ILE A 367 2.11 -8.74 -11.12
C ILE A 367 2.25 -10.15 -10.54
N GLY A 368 3.46 -10.71 -10.52
CA GLY A 368 3.75 -11.99 -9.88
C GLY A 368 3.35 -12.02 -8.41
N SER A 369 3.67 -10.98 -7.63
CA SER A 369 3.24 -10.90 -6.22
C SER A 369 1.73 -10.82 -6.12
N LEU A 370 1.01 -10.05 -6.94
CA LEU A 370 -0.45 -9.97 -6.91
C LEU A 370 -1.11 -11.31 -7.27
N PHE A 371 -0.62 -12.02 -8.29
CA PHE A 371 -1.16 -13.32 -8.70
C PHE A 371 -0.92 -14.40 -7.64
N CYS A 372 0.30 -14.47 -7.06
CA CYS A 372 0.59 -15.37 -5.96
C CYS A 372 -0.10 -14.94 -4.65
N SER A 373 -0.41 -13.63 -4.53
CA SER A 373 -1.21 -13.06 -3.45
C SER A 373 -2.71 -13.12 -3.73
N ARG A 374 -3.20 -13.88 -4.73
CA ARG A 374 -4.64 -14.16 -4.90
C ARG A 374 -5.30 -14.84 -3.70
N ASN A 375 -4.50 -15.17 -2.71
CA ASN A 375 -4.94 -15.62 -1.40
C ASN A 375 -5.06 -14.46 -0.36
N TRP A 376 -4.57 -13.23 -0.60
CA TRP A 376 -4.22 -12.20 0.42
C TRP A 376 -4.53 -10.74 0.03
N TRP A 377 -3.85 -9.75 0.63
CA TRP A 377 -3.87 -8.28 0.42
C TRP A 377 -2.43 -7.79 0.26
N ALA A 378 -2.13 -6.86 -0.66
CA ALA A 378 -0.78 -6.32 -0.87
C ALA A 378 -0.79 -4.80 -1.14
N PRO A 379 -0.23 -3.97 -0.25
CA PRO A 379 0.06 -2.58 -0.52
C PRO A 379 1.41 -2.46 -1.24
N MET A 380 1.39 -1.81 -2.41
CA MET A 380 2.61 -1.54 -3.17
C MET A 380 3.25 -0.20 -2.77
N TYR A 381 4.59 -0.22 -2.67
CA TYR A 381 5.47 0.97 -2.63
C TYR A 381 6.01 1.31 -4.01
#